data_AF-A0A1I1ZHW7-F1
#
_entry.id   AF-A0A1I1ZHW7-F1
#
_cell.length_a   1.000
_cell.length_b   1.000
_cell.length_c   1.000
_cell.angle_alpha   90.00
_cell.angle_beta   90.00
_cell.angle_gamma   90.00
#
_symmetry.space_group_name_H-M   'P 1'
#
loop_
_entity.id
_entity.type
_entity.pdbx_description
1 polymer ?
#
loop_
_entity_poly.entity_id
_entity_poly.type
_entity_poly.pdbx_seq_one_letter_code
_entity_poly.pdbx_strand_id
1 'polypeptide(L)'
;MTAAAAPAKSVLNESKQIERAAMLIQMGARMQVLESETTLSYERLIRLYKEIAGKSPSKGQLPFSTDWFLTWQENIHSSLFLNIYEYLSKGVSLDSVELLTKAYRLYSEQVATAEIEPLLSFTRAWRLIKFVDAGMLTRTECSTCGGRFVTELYENARNYTCGLCNPPARAGKSKSAGALMLH
;
A
#
# COMPACT_ATOMS: atom_id res chain seq x y z
N MET A 1 11.01 9.34 -45.55
CA MET A 1 10.18 9.34 -44.34
C MET A 1 9.36 8.06 -44.32
N THR A 2 9.88 7.00 -43.70
CA THR A 2 9.16 5.73 -43.54
C THR A 2 8.42 5.78 -42.20
N ALA A 3 7.10 5.88 -42.25
CA ALA A 3 6.25 5.72 -41.07
C ALA A 3 6.41 4.28 -40.56
N ALA A 4 7.03 4.11 -39.39
CA ALA A 4 7.07 2.83 -38.71
C ALA A 4 5.63 2.43 -38.34
N ALA A 5 5.18 1.27 -38.83
CA ALA A 5 3.90 0.71 -38.47
C ALA A 5 3.84 0.51 -36.94
N ALA A 6 2.75 0.99 -36.32
CA ALA A 6 2.53 0.78 -34.89
C ALA A 6 2.56 -0.73 -34.59
N PRO A 7 3.34 -1.19 -33.60
CA PRO A 7 3.46 -2.61 -33.31
C PRO A 7 2.08 -3.20 -33.02
N ALA A 8 1.77 -4.34 -33.65
CA ALA A 8 0.51 -5.03 -33.45
C ALA A 8 0.28 -5.29 -31.96
N LYS A 9 -0.93 -4.96 -31.47
CA LYS A 9 -1.31 -5.21 -30.07
C LYS A 9 -1.19 -6.70 -29.78
N SER A 10 -0.24 -7.08 -28.92
CA SER A 10 -0.03 -8.46 -28.51
C SER A 10 -1.15 -8.93 -27.59
N VAL A 11 -1.89 -9.96 -28.00
CA VAL A 11 -2.96 -10.59 -27.21
C VAL A 11 -2.43 -11.12 -25.88
N LEU A 12 -1.20 -11.64 -25.85
CA LEU A 12 -0.56 -12.11 -24.62
C LEU A 12 -0.31 -10.97 -23.63
N ASN A 13 0.13 -9.80 -24.11
CA ASN A 13 0.30 -8.63 -23.25
C ASN A 13 -1.04 -8.12 -22.75
N GLU A 14 -2.07 -8.17 -23.57
CA GLU A 14 -3.42 -7.81 -23.18
C GLU A 14 -3.97 -8.73 -22.09
N SER A 15 -3.78 -10.05 -22.20
CA SER A 15 -4.17 -11.02 -21.15
C SER A 15 -3.48 -10.69 -19.83
N LYS A 16 -2.17 -10.45 -19.85
CA LYS A 16 -1.40 -10.08 -18.66
C LYS A 16 -1.95 -8.82 -17.97
N GLN A 17 -2.37 -7.83 -18.75
CA GLN A 17 -2.94 -6.59 -18.21
C GLN A 17 -4.32 -6.81 -17.59
N ILE A 18 -5.14 -7.68 -18.19
CA ILE A 18 -6.44 -8.09 -17.62
C ILE A 18 -6.23 -8.85 -16.31
N GLU A 19 -5.33 -9.84 -16.29
CA GLU A 19 -5.02 -10.62 -15.10
C GLU A 19 -4.47 -9.74 -13.96
N ARG A 20 -3.56 -8.82 -14.30
CA ARG A 20 -3.06 -7.82 -13.34
C ARG A 20 -4.20 -6.95 -12.79
N ALA A 21 -5.04 -6.39 -13.65
CA ALA A 21 -6.17 -5.57 -13.21
C ALA A 21 -7.13 -6.36 -12.32
N ALA A 22 -7.44 -7.60 -12.69
CA ALA A 22 -8.31 -8.48 -11.93
C ALA A 22 -7.76 -8.75 -10.52
N MET A 23 -6.47 -9.07 -10.42
CA MET A 23 -5.78 -9.26 -9.15
C MET A 23 -5.86 -8.00 -8.28
N LEU A 24 -5.59 -6.82 -8.85
CA LEU A 24 -5.64 -5.55 -8.11
C LEU A 24 -7.06 -5.24 -7.62
N ILE A 25 -8.09 -5.53 -8.43
CA ILE A 25 -9.50 -5.34 -8.03
C ILE A 25 -9.84 -6.25 -6.85
N GLN A 26 -9.44 -7.52 -6.88
CA GLN A 26 -9.66 -8.47 -5.77
C GLN A 26 -8.97 -8.01 -4.47
N MET A 27 -7.84 -7.30 -4.58
CA MET A 27 -7.14 -6.71 -3.43
C MET A 27 -7.76 -5.39 -2.95
N GLY A 28 -8.83 -4.91 -3.57
CA GLY A 28 -9.50 -3.67 -3.19
C GLY A 28 -8.80 -2.41 -3.70
N ALA A 29 -8.04 -2.51 -4.81
CA ALA A 29 -7.47 -1.35 -5.47
C ALA A 29 -8.57 -0.42 -6.01
N ARG A 30 -8.42 0.89 -5.77
CA ARG A 30 -9.30 1.91 -6.36
C ARG A 30 -8.96 2.14 -7.83
N MET A 31 -9.92 2.70 -8.57
CA MET A 31 -9.78 2.94 -10.02
C MET A 31 -8.50 3.67 -10.40
N GLN A 32 -8.13 4.73 -9.66
CA GLN A 32 -6.90 5.49 -9.91
C GLN A 32 -5.62 4.64 -9.80
N VAL A 33 -5.62 3.59 -8.97
CA VAL A 33 -4.50 2.63 -8.90
C VAL A 33 -4.47 1.76 -10.15
N LEU A 34 -5.63 1.27 -10.59
CA LEU A 34 -5.74 0.45 -11.81
C LEU A 34 -5.30 1.23 -13.06
N GLU A 35 -5.69 2.49 -13.16
CA GLU A 35 -5.27 3.38 -14.26
C GLU A 35 -3.75 3.63 -14.26
N SER A 36 -3.13 3.67 -13.07
CA SER A 36 -1.68 3.90 -12.95
C SER A 36 -0.84 2.64 -13.18
N GLU A 37 -1.35 1.46 -12.83
CA GLU A 37 -0.57 0.22 -12.78
C GLU A 37 -0.89 -0.75 -13.95
N THR A 38 -1.80 -0.34 -14.84
CA THR A 38 -2.20 -1.11 -16.03
C THR A 38 -2.26 -0.23 -17.27
N THR A 39 -2.23 -0.84 -18.45
CA THR A 39 -2.37 -0.15 -19.74
C THR A 39 -3.78 -0.27 -20.34
N LEU A 40 -4.77 -0.72 -19.54
CA LEU A 40 -6.14 -0.88 -19.99
C LEU A 40 -6.84 0.48 -20.06
N SER A 41 -7.76 0.64 -21.01
CA SER A 41 -8.58 1.85 -21.06
C SER A 41 -9.51 1.95 -19.87
N TYR A 42 -9.83 3.18 -19.46
CA TYR A 42 -10.76 3.46 -18.36
C TYR A 42 -12.10 2.71 -18.49
N GLU A 43 -12.65 2.66 -19.71
CA GLU A 43 -13.90 1.94 -19.98
C GLU A 43 -13.78 0.43 -19.69
N ARG A 44 -12.65 -0.19 -20.09
CA ARG A 44 -12.39 -1.61 -19.81
C ARG A 44 -12.21 -1.86 -18.34
N LEU A 45 -11.49 -0.98 -17.64
CA LEU A 45 -11.31 -1.08 -16.19
C LEU A 45 -12.65 -0.98 -15.45
N ILE A 46 -13.57 -0.09 -15.85
CA ILE A 46 -14.91 -0.02 -15.26
C ILE A 46 -15.68 -1.33 -15.44
N ARG A 47 -15.68 -1.90 -16.65
CA ARG A 47 -16.39 -3.14 -16.96
C ARG A 47 -15.83 -4.29 -16.10
N LEU A 48 -14.51 -4.46 -16.12
CA LEU A 48 -13.82 -5.49 -15.34
C LEU A 48 -14.05 -5.33 -13.83
N TYR A 49 -14.03 -4.09 -13.32
CA TYR A 49 -14.30 -3.81 -11.92
C TYR A 49 -15.71 -4.25 -11.52
N LYS A 50 -16.73 -3.96 -12.34
CA LYS A 50 -18.11 -4.37 -12.07
C LYS A 50 -18.27 -5.89 -12.12
N GLU A 51 -17.62 -6.55 -13.08
CA GLU A 51 -17.65 -8.01 -13.22
C GLU A 51 -17.05 -8.71 -11.99
N ILE A 52 -15.93 -8.21 -11.45
CA ILE A 52 -15.22 -8.85 -10.34
C ILE A 52 -15.77 -8.43 -8.97
N ALA A 53 -15.99 -7.12 -8.76
CA ALA A 53 -16.38 -6.59 -7.46
C ALA A 53 -17.90 -6.53 -7.26
N GLY A 54 -18.70 -6.79 -8.30
CA GLY A 54 -20.17 -6.73 -8.26
C GLY A 54 -20.76 -5.33 -8.03
N LYS A 55 -19.92 -4.29 -8.00
CA LYS A 55 -20.31 -2.90 -7.72
C LYS A 55 -19.50 -1.93 -8.56
N SER A 56 -19.99 -0.69 -8.67
CA SER A 56 -19.22 0.37 -9.32
C SER A 56 -18.03 0.80 -8.46
N PRO A 57 -16.90 1.21 -9.07
CA PRO A 57 -15.75 1.72 -8.34
C PRO A 57 -16.13 2.97 -7.53
N SER A 58 -15.47 3.15 -6.38
CA SER A 58 -15.72 4.32 -5.53
C SER A 58 -15.27 5.61 -6.20
N LYS A 59 -16.13 6.63 -6.14
CA LYS A 59 -15.78 7.99 -6.59
C LYS A 59 -14.90 8.68 -5.56
N GLY A 60 -14.19 9.73 -5.99
CA GLY A 60 -13.35 10.55 -5.14
C GLY A 60 -11.86 10.27 -5.34
N GLN A 61 -11.04 11.26 -5.00
CA GLN A 61 -9.61 11.22 -5.19
C GLN A 61 -8.93 10.32 -4.13
N LEU A 62 -7.73 9.83 -4.45
CA LEU A 62 -6.86 9.20 -3.46
C LEU A 62 -6.37 10.21 -2.41
N PRO A 63 -5.95 9.76 -1.21
CA PRO A 63 -5.40 10.65 -0.20
C PRO A 63 -4.21 11.44 -0.74
N PHE A 64 -4.25 12.76 -0.55
CA PHE A 64 -3.18 13.67 -0.99
C PHE A 64 -2.14 13.97 0.08
N SER A 65 -2.48 13.81 1.36
CA SER A 65 -1.58 14.09 2.47
C SER A 65 -0.92 12.84 3.05
N THR A 66 0.20 13.06 3.72
CA THR A 66 0.98 12.06 4.45
C THR A 66 0.43 11.80 5.86
N ASP A 67 -0.40 12.70 6.40
CA ASP A 67 -0.85 12.72 7.81
C ASP A 67 -1.44 11.39 8.29
N TRP A 68 -2.22 10.71 7.44
CA TRP A 68 -2.81 9.44 7.80
C TRP A 68 -1.74 8.40 8.16
N PHE A 69 -0.62 8.38 7.44
CA PHE A 69 0.50 7.44 7.68
C PHE A 69 1.32 7.77 8.94
N LEU A 70 1.15 8.98 9.49
CA LEU A 70 1.83 9.43 10.71
C LEU A 70 0.92 9.32 11.95
N THR A 71 -0.36 9.00 11.77
CA THR A 71 -1.28 8.73 12.87
C THR A 71 -0.92 7.42 13.56
N TRP A 72 -1.05 7.35 14.88
CA TRP A 72 -0.50 6.27 15.71
C TRP A 72 -0.72 4.82 15.21
N GLN A 73 -1.96 4.32 15.09
CA GLN A 73 -2.18 2.93 14.70
C GLN A 73 -1.88 2.74 13.21
N GLU A 74 -2.34 3.67 12.39
CA GLU A 74 -2.10 3.71 10.95
C GLU A 74 -0.60 3.65 10.62
N ASN A 75 0.23 4.34 11.42
CA ASN A 75 1.68 4.33 11.32
C ASN A 75 2.25 2.96 11.61
N ILE A 76 1.75 2.24 12.62
CA ILE A 76 2.19 0.88 12.95
C ILE A 76 1.90 -0.06 11.77
N HIS A 77 0.69 -0.02 11.22
CA HIS A 77 0.32 -0.82 10.04
C HIS A 77 1.15 -0.45 8.80
N SER A 78 1.34 0.85 8.56
CA SER A 78 2.12 1.39 7.44
C SER A 78 3.59 0.99 7.54
N SER A 79 4.15 1.03 8.75
CA SER A 79 5.53 0.65 9.03
C SER A 79 5.74 -0.85 8.86
N LEU A 80 4.82 -1.68 9.35
CA LEU A 80 4.85 -3.12 9.13
C LEU A 80 4.89 -3.44 7.63
N PHE A 81 3.93 -2.91 6.87
CA PHE A 81 3.88 -3.11 5.41
C PHE A 81 5.16 -2.62 4.72
N LEU A 82 5.62 -1.40 5.02
CA LEU A 82 6.78 -0.82 4.34
C LEU A 82 8.06 -1.60 4.64
N ASN A 83 8.23 -2.12 5.86
CA ASN A 83 9.36 -2.99 6.19
C ASN A 83 9.31 -4.32 5.43
N ILE A 84 8.13 -4.92 5.27
CA ILE A 84 7.96 -6.12 4.43
C ILE A 84 8.32 -5.81 2.97
N TYR A 85 7.78 -4.73 2.42
CA TYR A 85 8.04 -4.30 1.04
C TYR A 85 9.54 -4.12 0.77
N GLU A 86 10.22 -3.42 1.68
CA GLU A 86 11.65 -3.13 1.62
C GLU A 86 12.57 -4.32 1.88
N TYR A 87 12.06 -5.33 2.59
CA TYR A 87 12.77 -6.59 2.73
C TYR A 87 12.68 -7.39 1.42
N LEU A 88 11.48 -7.51 0.85
CA LEU A 88 11.25 -8.22 -0.41
C LEU A 88 11.97 -7.56 -1.60
N SER A 89 12.05 -6.23 -1.64
CA SER A 89 12.71 -5.49 -2.73
C SER A 89 14.20 -5.79 -2.86
N LYS A 90 14.86 -6.22 -1.78
CA LYS A 90 16.29 -6.57 -1.75
C LYS A 90 16.57 -7.98 -2.26
N GLY A 91 15.59 -8.88 -2.17
CA GLY A 91 15.79 -10.31 -2.39
C GLY A 91 15.36 -10.81 -3.76
N VAL A 92 14.60 -10.03 -4.53
CA VAL A 92 13.94 -10.53 -5.74
C VAL A 92 13.82 -9.45 -6.81
N SER A 93 14.17 -9.80 -8.06
CA SER A 93 13.89 -8.96 -9.24
C SER A 93 12.42 -9.12 -9.65
N LEU A 94 11.51 -8.49 -8.89
CA LEU A 94 10.09 -8.43 -9.21
C LEU A 94 9.73 -7.11 -9.89
N ASP A 95 8.66 -7.13 -10.68
CA ASP A 95 8.02 -5.88 -11.06
C ASP A 95 7.39 -5.18 -9.85
N SER A 96 7.22 -3.86 -9.91
CA SER A 96 6.76 -3.04 -8.79
C SER A 96 5.37 -3.45 -8.28
N VAL A 97 4.49 -3.90 -9.17
CA VAL A 97 3.12 -4.33 -8.84
C VAL A 97 3.14 -5.67 -8.14
N GLU A 98 3.93 -6.61 -8.64
CA GLU A 98 4.11 -7.93 -8.04
C GLU A 98 4.72 -7.83 -6.64
N LEU A 99 5.73 -6.96 -6.48
CA LEU A 99 6.33 -6.66 -5.18
C LEU A 99 5.31 -6.08 -4.21
N LEU A 100 4.54 -5.07 -4.64
CA LEU A 100 3.46 -4.48 -3.84
C LEU A 100 2.41 -5.52 -3.43
N THR A 101 1.96 -6.35 -4.38
CA THR A 101 0.97 -7.40 -4.12
C THR A 101 1.48 -8.41 -3.10
N LYS A 102 2.71 -8.91 -3.25
CA LYS A 102 3.29 -9.87 -2.31
C LYS A 102 3.48 -9.24 -0.92
N ALA A 103 4.00 -8.02 -0.85
CA ALA A 103 4.17 -7.32 0.42
C ALA A 103 2.83 -7.10 1.14
N TYR A 104 1.78 -6.72 0.40
CA TYR A 104 0.46 -6.48 0.99
C TYR A 104 -0.22 -7.76 1.46
N ARG A 105 -0.04 -8.88 0.75
CA ARG A 105 -0.53 -10.19 1.22
C ARG A 105 0.11 -10.58 2.54
N LEU A 106 1.44 -10.50 2.63
CA LEU A 106 2.16 -10.79 3.88
C LEU A 106 1.75 -9.86 5.03
N TYR A 107 1.56 -8.57 4.76
CA TYR A 107 1.01 -7.64 5.75
C TYR A 107 -0.37 -8.08 6.23
N SER A 108 -1.27 -8.46 5.30
CA SER A 108 -2.64 -8.85 5.63
C SER A 108 -2.68 -10.14 6.43
N GLU A 109 -1.85 -11.11 6.05
CA GLU A 109 -1.67 -12.38 6.77
C GLU A 109 -1.14 -12.13 8.19
N GLN A 110 -0.09 -11.34 8.33
CA GLN A 110 0.52 -11.02 9.64
C GLN A 110 -0.48 -10.35 10.58
N VAL A 111 -1.26 -9.39 10.08
CA VAL A 111 -2.27 -8.68 10.87
C VAL A 111 -3.44 -9.60 11.24
N ALA A 112 -3.90 -10.45 10.32
CA ALA A 112 -4.94 -11.42 10.59
C ALA A 112 -4.49 -12.48 11.62
N THR A 113 -3.27 -13.00 11.51
CA THR A 113 -2.70 -13.95 12.48
C THR A 113 -2.56 -13.32 13.87
N ALA A 114 -2.31 -12.02 13.95
CA ALA A 114 -2.25 -11.28 15.20
C ALA A 114 -3.63 -10.88 15.75
N GLU A 115 -4.74 -11.24 15.07
CA GLU A 115 -6.11 -10.85 15.42
C GLU A 115 -6.30 -9.32 15.53
N ILE A 116 -5.53 -8.56 14.75
CA ILE A 116 -5.61 -7.10 14.67
C ILE A 116 -6.47 -6.72 13.46
N GLU A 117 -7.28 -5.67 13.59
CA GLU A 117 -8.07 -5.13 12.49
C GLU A 117 -7.16 -4.46 11.44
N PRO A 118 -7.22 -4.84 10.15
CA PRO A 118 -6.38 -4.25 9.13
C PRO A 118 -6.79 -2.81 8.77
N LEU A 119 -6.03 -1.83 9.26
CA LEU A 119 -6.28 -0.41 8.95
C LEU A 119 -5.72 0.06 7.59
N LEU A 120 -4.60 -0.52 7.15
CA LEU A 120 -3.97 -0.19 5.88
C LEU A 120 -4.66 -0.95 4.75
N SER A 121 -5.37 -0.23 3.88
CA SER A 121 -5.92 -0.78 2.64
C SER A 121 -4.86 -0.87 1.55
N PHE A 122 -5.08 -1.73 0.55
CA PHE A 122 -4.16 -1.90 -0.59
C PHE A 122 -3.83 -0.59 -1.29
N THR A 123 -4.84 0.25 -1.47
CA THR A 123 -4.68 1.56 -2.10
C THR A 123 -3.83 2.51 -1.26
N ARG A 124 -3.94 2.47 0.08
CA ARG A 124 -3.07 3.26 0.96
C ARG A 124 -1.65 2.72 0.98
N ALA A 125 -1.46 1.39 0.93
CA ALA A 125 -0.16 0.76 0.81
C ALA A 125 0.56 1.18 -0.50
N TRP A 126 -0.16 1.15 -1.63
CA TRP A 126 0.33 1.70 -2.90
C TRP A 126 0.73 3.18 -2.76
N ARG A 127 -0.12 4.00 -2.11
CA ARG A 127 0.13 5.43 -1.93
C ARG A 127 1.34 5.71 -1.04
N LEU A 128 1.54 4.91 0.00
CA LEU A 128 2.71 4.99 0.88
C LEU A 128 4.01 4.84 0.09
N ILE A 129 4.07 3.85 -0.81
CA ILE A 129 5.25 3.67 -1.69
C ILE A 129 5.46 4.92 -2.53
N LYS A 130 4.41 5.47 -3.17
CA LYS A 130 4.56 6.70 -3.96
C LYS A 130 5.05 7.89 -3.13
N PHE A 131 4.67 7.99 -1.86
CA PHE A 131 5.18 9.03 -0.97
C PHE A 131 6.63 8.81 -0.57
N VAL A 132 7.06 7.56 -0.39
CA VAL A 132 8.47 7.22 -0.13
C VAL A 132 9.33 7.50 -1.38
N ASP A 133 8.87 7.06 -2.56
CA ASP A 133 9.55 7.29 -3.85
C ASP A 133 9.69 8.79 -4.15
N ALA A 134 8.68 9.59 -3.78
CA ALA A 134 8.68 11.05 -3.94
C ALA A 134 9.49 11.79 -2.87
N GLY A 135 10.11 11.08 -1.92
CA GLY A 135 10.83 11.69 -0.81
C GLY A 135 9.93 12.54 0.08
N MET A 136 8.70 12.12 0.32
CA MET A 136 7.78 12.79 1.26
C MET A 136 7.71 12.06 2.61
N LEU A 137 8.00 10.77 2.61
CA LEU A 137 8.07 9.92 3.80
C LEU A 137 9.33 9.06 3.74
N THR A 138 9.81 8.64 4.91
CA THR A 138 10.93 7.71 5.05
C THR A 138 10.70 6.73 6.19
N ARG A 139 11.68 5.86 6.47
CA ARG A 139 11.71 5.02 7.65
C ARG A 139 12.81 5.46 8.60
N THR A 140 12.45 5.65 9.86
CA THR A 140 13.38 5.98 10.93
C THR A 140 13.38 4.88 12.00
N GLU A 141 14.57 4.53 12.48
CA GLU A 141 14.74 3.54 13.53
C GLU A 141 14.40 4.16 14.89
N CYS A 142 13.58 3.46 15.68
CA CYS A 142 13.23 3.85 17.04
C CYS A 142 14.42 3.65 17.96
N SER A 143 14.81 4.69 18.71
CA SER A 143 15.95 4.63 19.63
C SER A 143 15.72 3.72 20.85
N THR A 144 14.46 3.33 21.11
CA THR A 144 14.09 2.45 22.23
C THR A 144 13.98 0.98 21.83
N CYS A 145 13.19 0.64 20.80
CA CYS A 145 12.94 -0.74 20.40
C CYS A 145 13.73 -1.21 19.17
N GLY A 146 14.43 -0.32 18.46
CA GLY A 146 15.14 -0.65 17.22
C GLY A 146 14.23 -0.93 16.01
N GLY A 147 12.90 -0.89 16.18
CA GLY A 147 11.95 -1.05 15.08
C GLY A 147 11.98 0.15 14.14
N ARG A 148 11.70 -0.06 12.85
CA ARG A 148 11.69 1.01 11.84
C ARG A 148 10.27 1.46 11.54
N PHE A 149 10.01 2.75 11.66
CA PHE A 149 8.68 3.31 11.51
C PHE A 149 8.63 4.40 10.44
N VAL A 150 7.46 4.56 9.80
CA VAL A 150 7.20 5.62 8.83
C VAL A 150 7.29 6.96 9.53
N THR A 151 8.05 7.89 8.96
CA THR A 151 8.30 9.22 9.52
C THR A 151 8.47 10.24 8.40
N GLU A 152 8.49 11.52 8.75
CA GLU A 152 8.92 12.58 7.84
C GLU A 152 10.43 12.48 7.55
N LEU A 153 10.89 13.09 6.46
CA LEU A 153 12.26 12.95 5.96
C LEU A 153 13.36 13.33 6.96
N TYR A 154 13.13 14.36 7.76
CA TYR A 154 14.14 14.98 8.61
C TYR A 154 14.01 14.58 10.09
N GLU A 155 13.32 13.48 10.36
CA GLU A 155 13.20 12.94 11.71
C GLU A 155 14.58 12.52 12.25
N ASN A 156 14.87 12.90 13.49
CA ASN A 156 16.17 12.60 14.08
C ASN A 156 16.16 11.21 14.71
N ALA A 157 16.75 10.24 14.00
CA ALA A 157 16.86 8.86 14.45
C ALA A 157 17.44 8.67 15.87
N ARG A 158 18.29 9.58 16.36
CA ARG A 158 18.86 9.47 17.72
C ARG A 158 17.82 9.63 18.82
N ASN A 159 16.77 10.41 18.56
CA ASN A 159 15.76 10.78 19.54
C ASN A 159 14.35 10.29 19.18
N TYR A 160 14.17 9.70 17.99
CA TYR A 160 12.89 9.21 17.54
C TYR A 160 12.40 8.04 18.40
N THR A 161 11.23 8.21 19.02
CA THR A 161 10.54 7.17 19.78
C THR A 161 9.22 6.84 19.11
N CYS A 162 9.03 5.58 18.71
CA CYS A 162 7.82 5.17 18.01
C CYS A 162 6.59 5.15 18.92
N GLY A 163 5.41 5.15 18.30
CA GLY A 163 4.14 5.13 19.03
C GLY A 163 3.85 3.83 19.80
N LEU A 164 4.61 2.76 19.61
CA LEU A 164 4.54 1.59 20.49
C LEU A 164 5.34 1.80 21.79
N CYS A 165 6.47 2.50 21.72
CA CYS A 165 7.31 2.79 22.89
C CYS A 165 6.82 3.99 23.69
N ASN A 166 6.23 4.98 23.02
CA ASN A 166 5.62 6.15 23.65
C ASN A 166 4.19 6.36 23.11
N PRO A 167 3.23 5.57 23.59
CA PRO A 167 1.88 5.60 23.05
C PRO A 167 1.12 6.88 23.44
N PRO A 168 0.24 7.39 22.55
CA PRO A 168 -0.58 8.55 22.89
C PRO A 168 -1.57 8.23 24.02
N ALA A 169 -2.02 9.24 24.75
CA ALA A 169 -2.91 9.08 25.92
C ALA A 169 -4.26 8.37 25.66
N ARG A 170 -4.66 8.23 24.39
CA ARG A 170 -5.87 7.52 23.96
C ARG A 170 -5.60 6.13 23.40
N ALA A 171 -4.37 5.64 23.51
CA ALA A 171 -4.01 4.31 23.09
C ALA A 171 -4.83 3.24 23.81
N GLY A 172 -5.31 2.22 23.08
CA GLY A 172 -6.14 1.15 23.63
C GLY A 172 -7.58 1.55 23.99
N LYS A 173 -8.00 2.81 23.82
CA LYS A 173 -9.38 3.27 24.11
C LYS A 173 -10.33 3.17 22.92
N SER A 174 -9.92 2.54 21.82
CA SER A 174 -10.79 2.34 20.67
C SER A 174 -11.89 1.34 21.01
N LYS A 175 -13.14 1.67 20.64
CA LYS A 175 -14.28 0.76 20.76
C LYS A 175 -14.37 -0.25 19.61
N SER A 176 -13.47 -0.17 18.63
CA SER A 176 -13.42 -1.13 17.52
C SER A 176 -12.81 -2.45 18.00
N ALA A 177 -13.50 -3.56 17.73
CA ALA A 177 -12.91 -4.89 17.85
C ALA A 177 -11.63 -4.96 17.01
N GLY A 178 -10.56 -5.59 17.54
CA GLY A 178 -9.27 -5.72 16.84
C GLY A 178 -8.39 -4.47 16.85
N ALA A 179 -8.70 -3.43 17.63
CA ALA A 179 -7.76 -2.32 17.82
C ALA A 179 -6.47 -2.80 18.49
N LEU A 180 -5.34 -2.17 18.14
CA LEU A 180 -4.08 -2.38 18.85
C LEU A 180 -4.27 -2.04 20.34
N MET A 181 -4.25 -3.08 21.17
CA MET A 181 -4.27 -2.98 22.62
C MET A 181 -2.83 -2.94 23.12
N LEU A 182 -2.51 -1.92 23.91
CA LEU A 182 -1.27 -1.91 24.67
C LEU A 182 -1.58 -2.47 26.05
N HIS A 183 -0.82 -3.50 26.43
CA HIS A 183 -0.85 -4.06 27.78
C HIS A 183 0.01 -3.24 28.73
#